data_AF-A0A371F6R0-F1
#
_entry.id   AF-A0A371F6R0-F1
#
_cell.length_a   1.000
_cell.length_b   1.000
_cell.length_c   1.000
_cell.angle_alpha   90.00
_cell.angle_beta   90.00
_cell.angle_gamma   90.00
#
_symmetry.space_group_name_H-M   'P 1'
#
loop_
_entity.id
_entity.type
_entity.pdbx_description
1 polymer ?
#
loop_
_entity_poly.entity_id
_entity_poly.type
_entity_poly.pdbx_seq_one_letter_code
_entity_poly.pdbx_strand_id
1 'polypeptide(L)'
;TASIDSATDAILQRIIRQEFAECTVITVAHRVPTVIDSDMVMVLSYGKLVEYDEPLKLMDSNSSFSKLVAEYWSSLRKNSSSNISSQQH
;
A
#
# COMPACT_ATOMS: atom_id res chain seq x y z
N THR A 1 -7.15 12.00 -5.05
CA THR A 1 -7.29 11.69 -3.61
C THR A 1 -6.74 12.86 -2.82
N ALA A 2 -7.41 13.26 -1.74
CA ALA A 2 -7.07 14.43 -0.93
C ALA A 2 -5.61 14.35 -0.41
N SER A 3 -4.90 15.47 -0.36
CA SER A 3 -3.54 15.53 0.21
C SER A 3 -3.65 15.47 1.74
N ILE A 4 -3.82 14.27 2.27
CA ILE A 4 -3.72 13.98 3.70
C ILE A 4 -2.27 13.59 3.98
N ASP A 5 -1.67 14.16 5.03
CA ASP A 5 -0.32 13.81 5.46
C ASP A 5 -0.27 12.35 5.95
N SER A 6 0.93 11.77 5.96
CA SER A 6 1.10 10.35 6.29
C SER A 6 0.69 10.00 7.73
N ALA A 7 0.82 10.92 8.68
CA ALA A 7 0.49 10.67 10.08
C ALA A 7 -1.03 10.65 10.29
N THR A 8 -1.75 11.61 9.71
CA THR A 8 -3.22 11.65 9.76
C THR A 8 -3.83 10.42 9.09
N ASP A 9 -3.29 9.98 7.95
CA ASP A 9 -3.79 8.77 7.29
C ASP A 9 -3.57 7.52 8.13
N ALA A 10 -2.41 7.38 8.78
CA ALA A 10 -2.13 6.23 9.65
C ALA A 10 -3.13 6.16 10.82
N ILE A 11 -3.49 7.32 11.40
CA ILE A 11 -4.52 7.39 12.44
C ILE A 11 -5.88 6.95 11.89
N LEU A 12 -6.27 7.44 10.72
CA LEU A 12 -7.55 7.10 10.08
C LEU A 12 -7.64 5.60 9.76
N GLN A 13 -6.57 5.00 9.23
CA GLN A 13 -6.49 3.56 8.99
C GLN A 13 -6.63 2.76 10.29
N ARG A 14 -6.02 3.23 11.39
CA ARG A 14 -6.15 2.59 12.69
C ARG A 14 -7.59 2.64 13.20
N ILE A 15 -8.24 3.79 13.10
CA ILE A 15 -9.65 3.96 13.52
C ILE A 15 -10.55 3.01 12.73
N ILE A 16 -10.38 2.94 11.40
CA ILE A 16 -11.19 2.04 10.57
C ILE A 16 -11.04 0.59 11.06
N ARG A 17 -9.82 0.12 11.34
CA ARG A 17 -9.60 -1.25 11.82
C ARG A 17 -10.23 -1.51 13.19
N GLN A 18 -10.15 -0.53 14.09
CA GLN A 18 -10.63 -0.69 15.46
C GLN A 18 -12.15 -0.65 15.53
N GLU A 19 -12.77 0.35 14.91
CA GLU A 19 -14.23 0.56 14.99
C GLU A 19 -15.01 -0.44 14.13
N PHE A 20 -14.39 -0.99 13.08
CA PHE A 20 -15.02 -1.95 12.17
C PHE A 20 -14.45 -3.37 12.27
N ALA A 21 -13.84 -3.73 13.41
CA ALA A 21 -13.21 -5.04 13.61
C ALA A 21 -14.18 -6.23 13.38
N GLU A 22 -15.47 -6.02 13.66
CA GLU A 22 -16.54 -7.03 13.49
C GLU A 22 -17.29 -6.90 12.16
N CYS A 23 -16.78 -6.10 11.22
CA CYS A 23 -17.38 -5.86 9.91
C CYS A 23 -16.47 -6.32 8.79
N THR A 24 -17.04 -6.68 7.64
CA THR A 24 -16.26 -6.87 6.42
C THR A 24 -15.90 -5.52 5.83
N VAL A 25 -14.60 -5.19 5.82
CA VAL A 25 -14.07 -3.94 5.25
C VAL A 25 -13.52 -4.21 3.86
N ILE A 26 -14.11 -3.58 2.85
CA ILE A 26 -13.60 -3.61 1.47
C ILE A 26 -12.95 -2.26 1.18
N THR A 27 -11.63 -2.25 1.04
CA THR A 27 -10.87 -1.02 0.76
C THR A 27 -10.35 -1.02 -0.67
N VAL A 28 -10.71 0.02 -1.44
CA VAL A 28 -10.09 0.34 -2.72
C VAL A 28 -8.98 1.34 -2.46
N ALA A 29 -7.73 0.91 -2.59
CA ALA A 29 -6.57 1.73 -2.26
C ALA A 29 -5.54 1.80 -3.38
N HIS A 30 -4.93 2.99 -3.49
CA HIS A 30 -3.71 3.21 -4.29
C HIS A 30 -2.45 3.29 -3.43
N ARG A 31 -2.60 3.29 -2.10
CA ARG A 31 -1.50 3.40 -1.13
C ARG A 31 -1.02 2.00 -0.79
N VAL A 32 0.25 1.75 -1.10
CA VAL A 32 0.89 0.46 -0.82
C VAL A 32 0.87 0.06 0.67
N PRO A 33 1.11 0.96 1.65
CA PRO A 33 1.00 0.60 3.06
C PRO A 33 -0.39 0.10 3.47
N THR A 34 -1.44 0.68 2.90
CA THR A 34 -2.83 0.28 3.19
C THR A 34 -3.13 -1.13 2.70
N VAL A 35 -2.67 -1.49 1.50
CA VAL A 35 -2.95 -2.82 0.91
C VAL A 35 -2.07 -3.94 1.46
N ILE A 36 -0.83 -3.64 1.89
CA ILE A 36 0.06 -4.63 2.52
C ILE A 36 -0.49 -5.10 3.87
N ASP A 37 -1.18 -4.21 4.58
CA ASP A 37 -1.68 -4.45 5.92
C ASP A 37 -3.08 -5.12 5.92
N SER A 38 -3.66 -5.40 4.75
CA SER A 38 -4.96 -6.06 4.62
C SER A 38 -4.88 -7.58 4.84
N ASP A 39 -5.97 -8.20 5.26
CA ASP A 39 -6.06 -9.67 5.40
C ASP A 39 -5.93 -10.38 4.05
N MET A 40 -6.56 -9.83 3.01
CA MET A 40 -6.56 -10.35 1.64
C MET A 40 -6.38 -9.20 0.65
N VAL A 41 -5.69 -9.47 -0.47
CA VAL A 41 -5.49 -8.51 -1.55
C VAL A 41 -6.05 -9.06 -2.85
N MET A 42 -6.84 -8.23 -3.54
CA MET A 42 -7.38 -8.51 -4.86
C MET A 42 -6.78 -7.56 -5.89
N VAL A 43 -6.10 -8.09 -6.90
CA VAL A 43 -5.59 -7.31 -8.04
C VAL A 43 -6.55 -7.46 -9.21
N LEU A 44 -7.09 -6.33 -9.67
CA LEU A 44 -7.94 -6.27 -10.85
C LEU A 44 -7.19 -5.58 -11.99
N SER A 45 -7.31 -6.14 -13.21
CA SER A 45 -6.80 -5.52 -14.43
C SER A 45 -7.79 -5.69 -15.56
N TYR A 46 -8.13 -4.60 -16.26
CA TYR A 46 -9.12 -4.58 -17.34
C TYR A 46 -10.46 -5.24 -16.97
N GLY A 47 -10.93 -5.02 -15.73
CA GLY A 47 -12.19 -5.59 -15.22
C GLY A 47 -12.13 -7.09 -14.91
N LYS A 48 -10.94 -7.71 -14.93
CA LYS A 48 -10.74 -9.12 -14.60
C LYS A 48 -9.94 -9.28 -13.32
N LEU A 49 -10.27 -10.33 -12.58
CA LEU A 49 -9.47 -10.79 -11.44
C LEU A 49 -8.14 -11.37 -11.93
N VAL A 50 -7.03 -10.80 -11.49
CA VAL A 50 -5.67 -11.24 -11.83
C VAL A 50 -5.08 -12.07 -10.70
N GLU A 51 -5.14 -11.56 -9.47
CA GLU A 51 -4.57 -12.19 -8.28
C GLU A 51 -5.53 -12.00 -7.09
N TYR A 52 -5.61 -13.00 -6.22
CA TYR A 52 -6.34 -12.94 -4.96
C TYR A 52 -5.72 -13.90 -3.94
N ASP A 53 -5.04 -13.37 -2.94
CA ASP A 53 -4.50 -14.14 -1.81
C ASP A 53 -4.08 -13.19 -0.66
N GLU A 54 -3.54 -13.76 0.41
CA GLU A 54 -2.85 -13.02 1.47
C GLU A 54 -1.65 -12.22 0.91
N PRO A 55 -1.40 -10.99 1.40
CA PRO A 55 -0.31 -10.14 0.89
C PRO A 55 1.05 -10.83 0.87
N LEU A 56 1.38 -11.60 1.92
CA LEU A 56 2.68 -12.29 2.05
C LEU A 56 2.89 -13.31 0.92
N LYS A 57 1.89 -14.13 0.60
CA LYS A 57 1.98 -15.11 -0.49
C LYS A 57 2.09 -14.44 -1.86
N LEU A 58 1.38 -13.33 -2.05
CA LEU A 58 1.50 -12.55 -3.28
C LEU A 58 2.89 -11.89 -3.39
N MET A 59 3.51 -11.50 -2.28
CA MET A 59 4.87 -10.94 -2.27
C MET A 59 5.96 -11.97 -2.56
N ASP A 60 5.77 -13.22 -2.14
CA ASP A 60 6.74 -14.31 -2.35
C ASP A 60 6.76 -14.87 -3.78
N SER A 61 5.88 -14.37 -4.65
CA SER A 61 5.79 -14.77 -6.06
C SER A 61 6.14 -13.61 -6.99
N ASN A 62 6.45 -13.89 -8.26
CA ASN A 62 6.67 -12.86 -9.30
C ASN A 62 5.34 -12.24 -9.81
N SER A 63 4.44 -11.95 -8.86
CA SER A 63 3.09 -11.43 -9.06
C SER A 63 3.08 -9.97 -9.49
N SER A 64 1.92 -9.48 -9.87
CA SER A 64 1.65 -8.08 -10.14
C SER A 64 1.73 -7.27 -8.86
N PHE A 65 1.23 -7.83 -7.75
CA PHE A 65 1.32 -7.21 -6.44
C PHE A 65 2.77 -7.03 -5.95
N SER A 66 3.63 -8.05 -6.08
CA SER A 66 5.03 -7.95 -5.62
C SER A 66 5.82 -6.88 -6.38
N LYS A 67 5.55 -6.71 -7.68
CA LYS A 67 6.11 -5.63 -8.50
C LYS A 67 5.67 -4.25 -8.02
N LEU A 68 4.37 -4.08 -7.74
CA LEU A 68 3.83 -2.82 -7.19
C LEU A 68 4.52 -2.44 -5.86
N VAL A 69 4.68 -3.43 -4.96
CA VAL A 69 5.36 -3.23 -3.67
C VAL A 69 6.83 -2.89 -3.87
N ALA A 70 7.53 -3.56 -4.78
CA ALA A 70 8.94 -3.30 -5.08
C ALA A 70 9.16 -1.89 -5.67
N GLU A 71 8.27 -1.43 -6.55
CA GLU A 71 8.29 -0.08 -7.11
C GLU A 71 8.11 0.99 -6.02
N TYR A 72 7.16 0.77 -5.10
CA TYR A 72 6.93 1.66 -3.97
C TYR A 72 8.16 1.82 -3.07
N TRP A 73 8.79 0.72 -2.67
CA TRP A 73 10.02 0.77 -1.87
C TRP A 73 11.18 1.41 -2.62
N SER A 74 11.29 1.17 -3.92
CA SER A 74 12.29 1.80 -4.77
C SER A 74 12.10 3.32 -4.86
N SER A 75 10.86 3.78 -4.94
CA SER A 75 10.51 5.22 -4.95
C SER A 75 10.88 5.90 -3.63
N LEU A 76 10.58 5.25 -2.49
CA LEU A 76 10.94 5.78 -1.18
C LEU A 76 12.46 5.96 -1.03
N ARG A 77 13.25 4.96 -1.45
CA ARG A 77 14.73 5.05 -1.39
C ARG A 77 15.29 6.19 -2.27
N LYS A 78 14.69 6.41 -3.44
CA LYS A 78 15.08 7.52 -4.32
C LYS A 78 14.81 8.88 -3.66
N ASN A 79 13.64 9.05 -3.05
CA ASN A 79 13.27 10.28 -2.37
C ASN A 79 14.13 10.58 -1.13
N SER A 80 14.63 9.56 -0.45
CA SER A 80 15.60 9.73 0.64
C SER A 80 16.97 10.21 0.14
N SER A 81 17.37 9.82 -1.07
CA SER A 81 18.67 10.17 -1.66
C SER A 81 18.68 11.60 -2.21
N SER A 82 17.57 12.06 -2.79
CA SER A 82 17.43 13.45 -3.29
C SER A 82 17.40 14.50 -2.17
N ASN A 83 16.99 14.13 -0.95
CA ASN A 83 17.05 15.02 0.22
C ASN A 83 18.47 15.21 0.80
N ILE A 84 19.43 14.34 0.46
CA ILE A 84 20.82 14.47 0.93
C ILE A 84 21.62 15.42 0.01
N SER A 85 21.27 15.51 -1.27
CA SER A 85 21.90 16.42 -2.23
C SER A 85 21.46 17.90 -2.11
N SER A 86 20.39 18.19 -1.38
CA SER A 86 19.85 19.55 -1.18
C SER A 86 20.33 20.25 0.09
N GLN A 87 21.24 19.65 0.87
CA GLN A 87 21.89 20.28 2.04
C GLN A 87 23.34 20.73 1.79
N GLN A 88 23.83 20.70 0.55
CA GLN A 88 25.11 21.29 0.16
C GLN A 88 24.89 22.41 -0.86
N HIS A 89 24.22 23.49 -0.45
CA HIS A 89 24.43 24.83 -1.01
C HIS A 89 23.88 25.91 -0.07
#